data_AF-A0A1Q7LQV3-F1
#
_entry.id   AF-A0A1Q7LQV3-F1
#
_cell.length_a   1.000
_cell.length_b   1.000
_cell.length_c   1.000
_cell.angle_alpha   90.00
_cell.angle_beta   90.00
_cell.angle_gamma   90.00
#
_symmetry.space_group_name_H-M   'P 1'
#
loop_
_entity.id
_entity.type
_entity.pdbx_description
1 polymer ?
#
loop_
_entity_poly.entity_id
_entity_poly.type
_entity_poly.pdbx_seq_one_letter_code
_entity_poly.pdbx_strand_id
1 'polypeptide(L)'
;MRFTALHAVGLVSLLSGILSFLVISQATRELGRIGATDYIGTLIVVAIIRELGPLLTALVVVGRSGTAIAAELATNQVMGEVRALESMGIDPKQYLVLPRFLSSLVSVFALLVLFDLVAVMAGFAAARFNGLPGPRYFQIVLQSLSNRDVWLTVFKALAFGTIVGVVPSYFGLAVRRASTEIPIAASRAVVAALVGIFLCSALFVALG
;
A
#
# COMPACT_ATOMS: atom_id res chain seq x y z
N MET A 1 15.48 4.17 6.01
CA MET A 1 14.75 4.70 4.83
C MET A 1 15.18 4.10 3.48
N ARG A 2 16.47 3.80 3.23
CA ARG A 2 16.93 3.39 1.89
C ARG A 2 16.37 2.07 1.34
N PHE A 3 16.03 1.09 2.19
CA PHE A 3 15.65 -0.22 1.67
C PHE A 3 14.19 -0.33 1.23
N THR A 4 13.23 0.36 1.85
CA THR A 4 11.78 0.07 1.71
C THR A 4 11.13 0.58 0.42
N ALA A 5 11.34 1.85 0.04
CA ALA A 5 10.63 2.42 -1.10
C ALA A 5 11.21 1.95 -2.45
N LEU A 6 12.53 2.10 -2.66
CA LEU A 6 13.15 1.93 -3.97
C LEU A 6 12.93 0.54 -4.60
N HIS A 7 13.05 -0.53 -3.83
CA HIS A 7 12.85 -1.87 -4.41
C HIS A 7 11.37 -2.26 -4.50
N ALA A 8 10.46 -1.57 -3.80
CA ALA A 8 9.02 -1.77 -3.94
C ALA A 8 8.45 -1.04 -5.17
N VAL A 9 9.11 0.03 -5.65
CA VAL A 9 8.69 0.81 -6.83
C VAL A 9 8.43 -0.10 -8.03
N GLY A 10 9.38 -0.97 -8.38
CA GLY A 10 9.25 -1.83 -9.57
C GLY A 10 8.01 -2.74 -9.51
N LEU A 11 7.76 -3.35 -8.34
CA LEU A 11 6.62 -4.23 -8.14
C LEU A 11 5.29 -3.46 -8.13
N VAL A 12 5.23 -2.32 -7.45
CA VAL A 12 4.02 -1.48 -7.38
C VAL A 12 3.66 -0.91 -8.76
N SER A 13 4.65 -0.38 -9.50
CA SER A 13 4.46 0.10 -10.88
C SER A 13 3.93 -1.01 -11.78
N LEU A 14 4.54 -2.20 -11.73
CA LEU A 14 4.15 -3.32 -12.58
C LEU A 14 2.74 -3.81 -12.25
N LEU A 15 2.41 -3.97 -10.97
CA LEU A 15 1.07 -4.37 -10.53
C LEU A 15 0.03 -3.32 -10.92
N SER A 16 0.29 -2.03 -10.67
CA SER A 16 -0.58 -0.93 -11.07
C SER A 16 -0.85 -0.95 -12.59
N GLY A 17 0.22 -1.05 -13.37
CA GLY A 17 0.13 -1.03 -14.83
C GLY A 17 -0.68 -2.20 -15.37
N ILE A 18 -0.38 -3.42 -14.93
CA ILE A 18 -1.09 -4.62 -15.37
C ILE A 18 -2.57 -4.55 -14.96
N LEU A 19 -2.85 -4.22 -13.70
CA LEU A 19 -4.23 -4.18 -13.20
C LEU A 19 -5.06 -3.12 -13.93
N SER A 20 -4.54 -1.90 -14.05
CA SER A 20 -5.26 -0.84 -14.75
C SER A 20 -5.46 -1.18 -16.23
N PHE A 21 -4.42 -1.70 -16.90
CA PHE A 21 -4.53 -2.10 -18.29
C PHE A 21 -5.63 -3.16 -18.49
N LEU A 22 -5.66 -4.19 -17.63
CA LEU A 22 -6.65 -5.26 -17.70
C LEU A 22 -8.07 -4.74 -17.44
N VAL A 23 -8.28 -4.02 -16.34
CA VAL A 23 -9.60 -3.52 -15.94
C VAL A 23 -10.16 -2.56 -16.98
N ILE A 24 -9.37 -1.60 -17.47
CA ILE A 24 -9.84 -0.61 -18.46
C ILE A 24 -10.06 -1.26 -19.83
N SER A 25 -9.25 -2.25 -20.21
CA SER A 25 -9.43 -2.98 -21.46
C SER A 25 -10.72 -3.81 -21.47
N GLN A 26 -11.08 -4.43 -20.33
CA GLN A 26 -12.35 -5.12 -20.17
C GLN A 26 -13.53 -4.13 -20.11
N ALA A 27 -13.40 -3.08 -19.30
CA ALA A 27 -14.42 -2.04 -19.15
C ALA A 27 -14.76 -1.38 -20.49
N THR A 28 -13.75 -1.03 -21.30
CA THR A 28 -13.97 -0.42 -22.62
C THR A 28 -14.74 -1.34 -23.57
N ARG A 29 -14.46 -2.64 -23.53
CA ARG A 29 -15.17 -3.63 -24.36
C ARG A 29 -16.61 -3.85 -23.91
N GLU A 30 -16.84 -4.04 -22.61
CA GLU A 30 -18.18 -4.35 -22.10
C GLU A 30 -19.08 -3.12 -22.04
N LEU A 31 -18.59 -1.99 -21.51
CA LEU A 31 -19.35 -0.75 -21.45
C LEU A 31 -19.52 -0.12 -22.84
N GLY A 32 -18.56 -0.33 -23.75
CA GLY A 32 -18.66 0.11 -25.14
C GLY A 32 -19.83 -0.54 -25.89
N ARG A 33 -20.14 -1.81 -25.61
CA ARG A 33 -21.27 -2.53 -26.23
C ARG A 33 -22.63 -1.94 -25.86
N ILE A 34 -22.76 -1.38 -24.67
CA ILE A 34 -24.00 -0.81 -24.15
C ILE A 34 -24.01 0.73 -24.19
N GLY A 35 -23.02 1.35 -24.83
CA GLY A 35 -22.89 2.81 -24.93
C GLY A 35 -22.54 3.53 -23.63
N ALA A 36 -22.19 2.81 -22.56
CA ALA A 36 -21.97 3.34 -21.21
C ALA A 36 -20.50 3.71 -20.92
N THR A 37 -19.78 4.21 -21.94
CA THR A 37 -18.33 4.47 -21.84
C THR A 37 -17.92 5.48 -20.76
N ASP A 38 -18.85 6.34 -20.32
CA ASP A 38 -18.56 7.35 -19.30
C ASP A 38 -18.35 6.72 -17.89
N TYR A 39 -18.88 5.50 -17.64
CA TYR A 39 -18.64 4.77 -16.40
C TYR A 39 -17.21 4.22 -16.26
N ILE A 40 -16.41 4.25 -17.34
CA ILE A 40 -14.98 3.88 -17.28
C ILE A 40 -14.23 4.80 -16.32
N GLY A 41 -14.61 6.09 -16.25
CA GLY A 41 -14.01 7.06 -15.33
C GLY A 41 -14.30 6.72 -13.88
N THR A 42 -15.53 6.32 -13.57
CA THR A 42 -15.90 5.86 -12.23
C THR A 42 -15.12 4.60 -11.86
N LEU A 43 -14.92 3.66 -12.78
CA LEU A 43 -14.13 2.46 -12.52
C LEU A 43 -12.68 2.78 -12.18
N ILE A 44 -12.01 3.65 -12.94
CA ILE A 44 -10.62 3.99 -12.62
C ILE A 44 -10.50 4.80 -11.33
N VAL A 45 -11.36 5.79 -11.11
CA VAL A 45 -11.27 6.65 -9.92
C VAL A 45 -11.67 5.89 -8.66
N VAL A 46 -12.85 5.28 -8.67
CA VAL A 46 -13.39 4.64 -7.47
C VAL A 46 -12.73 3.29 -7.26
N ALA A 47 -12.79 2.38 -8.22
CA ALA A 47 -12.28 1.02 -7.98
C ALA A 47 -10.76 0.97 -7.93
N ILE A 48 -10.06 1.61 -8.89
CA ILE A 48 -8.60 1.50 -8.97
C ILE A 48 -7.91 2.46 -8.03
N ILE A 49 -8.14 3.78 -8.16
CA ILE A 49 -7.41 4.79 -7.38
C ILE A 49 -7.87 4.77 -5.91
N ARG A 50 -9.19 4.76 -5.63
CA ARG A 50 -9.69 4.93 -4.26
C ARG A 50 -9.66 3.68 -3.39
N GLU A 51 -9.84 2.51 -3.99
CA GLU A 51 -9.90 1.24 -3.26
C GLU A 51 -8.64 0.41 -3.46
N LEU A 52 -8.36 -0.02 -4.69
CA LEU A 52 -7.27 -0.96 -4.97
C LEU A 52 -5.89 -0.33 -4.78
N GLY A 53 -5.70 0.95 -5.11
CA GLY A 53 -4.40 1.63 -5.02
C GLY A 53 -3.82 1.62 -3.61
N PRO A 54 -4.52 2.19 -2.60
CA PRO A 54 -4.08 2.18 -1.22
C PRO A 54 -3.90 0.76 -0.69
N LEU A 55 -4.84 -0.14 -0.99
CA LEU A 55 -4.83 -1.52 -0.50
C LEU A 55 -3.64 -2.30 -1.05
N LEU A 56 -3.46 -2.36 -2.36
CA LEU A 56 -2.37 -3.11 -3.00
C LEU A 56 -1.00 -2.54 -2.64
N THR A 57 -0.88 -1.21 -2.59
CA THR A 57 0.36 -0.56 -2.17
C THR A 57 0.73 -0.99 -0.74
N ALA A 58 -0.23 -0.95 0.19
CA ALA A 58 0.01 -1.38 1.57
C ALA A 58 0.36 -2.87 1.67
N LEU A 59 -0.32 -3.74 0.91
CA LEU A 59 -0.02 -5.18 0.86
C LEU A 59 1.42 -5.46 0.42
N VAL A 60 1.88 -4.79 -0.63
CA VAL A 60 3.26 -4.93 -1.14
C VAL A 60 4.28 -4.47 -0.09
N VAL A 61 4.04 -3.30 0.52
CA VAL A 61 4.97 -2.77 1.53
C VAL A 61 5.00 -3.65 2.77
N VAL A 62 3.86 -4.19 3.23
CA VAL A 62 3.83 -5.07 4.41
C VAL A 62 4.51 -6.40 4.14
N GLY A 63 4.28 -7.01 2.97
CA GLY A 63 4.86 -8.30 2.62
C GLY A 63 6.38 -8.26 2.53
N ARG A 64 6.94 -7.12 2.11
CA ARG A 64 8.37 -6.99 1.85
C ARG A 64 9.14 -6.23 2.93
N SER A 65 8.59 -5.11 3.40
CA SER A 65 9.22 -4.29 4.43
C SER A 65 8.68 -4.56 5.82
N GLY A 66 7.41 -4.95 5.97
CA GLY A 66 6.88 -5.41 7.25
C GLY A 66 7.61 -6.68 7.73
N THR A 67 7.82 -7.65 6.84
CA THR A 67 8.65 -8.85 7.13
C THR A 67 10.06 -8.48 7.58
N ALA A 68 10.75 -7.60 6.84
CA ALA A 68 12.09 -7.16 7.17
C ALA A 68 12.14 -6.44 8.52
N ILE A 69 11.20 -5.53 8.79
CA ILE A 69 11.10 -4.80 10.07
C ILE A 69 10.93 -5.78 11.23
N ALA A 70 10.02 -6.74 11.11
CA ALA A 70 9.77 -7.73 12.15
C ALA A 70 11.00 -8.62 12.39
N ALA A 71 11.65 -9.09 11.33
CA ALA A 71 12.85 -9.94 11.42
C ALA A 71 14.05 -9.20 12.01
N GLU A 72 14.28 -7.94 11.63
CA GLU A 72 15.35 -7.10 12.15
C GLU A 72 15.14 -6.84 13.65
N LEU A 73 13.93 -6.45 14.06
CA LEU A 73 13.61 -6.23 15.48
C LEU A 73 13.71 -7.50 16.32
N ALA A 74 13.22 -8.62 15.79
CA ALA A 74 13.37 -9.91 16.44
C ALA A 74 14.84 -10.31 16.60
N THR A 75 15.67 -10.02 15.60
CA THR A 75 17.12 -10.26 15.66
C THR A 75 17.77 -9.40 16.73
N ASN A 76 17.45 -8.11 16.79
CA ASN A 76 17.99 -7.19 17.81
C ASN A 76 17.54 -7.60 19.23
N GLN A 77 16.33 -8.17 19.37
CA GLN A 77 15.90 -8.75 20.65
C GLN A 77 16.71 -9.98 21.03
N VAL A 78 16.90 -10.93 20.11
CA VAL A 78 17.64 -12.17 20.35
C VAL A 78 19.11 -11.89 20.66
N MET A 79 19.72 -10.92 19.98
CA MET A 79 21.09 -10.46 20.24
C MET A 79 21.24 -9.63 21.51
N GLY A 80 20.13 -9.26 22.17
CA GLY A 80 20.14 -8.48 23.40
C GLY A 80 20.40 -6.98 23.21
N GLU A 81 20.44 -6.48 21.97
CA GLU A 81 20.64 -5.06 21.67
C GLU A 81 19.52 -4.19 22.26
N VAL A 82 18.28 -4.69 22.28
CA VAL A 82 17.14 -3.98 22.89
C VAL A 82 17.36 -3.78 24.40
N ARG A 83 17.88 -4.80 25.10
CA ARG A 83 18.21 -4.69 26.53
C ARG A 83 19.41 -3.79 26.79
N ALA A 84 20.36 -3.76 25.87
CA ALA A 84 21.48 -2.83 25.96
C ALA A 84 21.00 -1.37 25.90
N LEU A 85 20.06 -1.04 25.01
CA LEU A 85 19.43 0.28 24.96
C LEU A 85 18.70 0.62 26.27
N GLU A 86 17.94 -0.33 26.82
CA GLU A 86 17.25 -0.16 28.11
C GLU A 86 18.25 0.12 29.25
N SER A 87 19.40 -0.58 29.29
CA SER A 87 20.44 -0.34 30.30
C SER A 87 21.13 1.01 30.19
N MET A 88 21.08 1.63 29.00
CA MET A 88 21.58 2.98 28.76
C MET A 88 20.54 4.07 29.08
N GLY A 89 19.34 3.70 29.57
CA GLY A 89 18.25 4.62 29.86
C GLY A 89 17.52 5.14 28.61
N ILE A 90 17.70 4.51 27.45
CA ILE A 90 17.06 4.89 26.20
C ILE A 90 15.77 4.07 26.04
N ASP A 91 14.63 4.71 25.75
CA ASP A 91 13.39 4.00 25.44
C ASP A 91 13.51 3.31 24.07
N PRO A 92 13.57 1.96 24.01
CA PRO A 92 13.71 1.24 22.76
C PRO A 92 12.50 1.42 21.84
N LYS A 93 11.30 1.72 22.36
CA LYS A 93 10.11 1.93 21.52
C LYS A 93 10.26 3.22 20.71
N GLN A 94 10.64 4.31 21.37
CA GLN A 94 10.87 5.58 20.68
C GLN A 94 12.06 5.49 19.71
N TYR A 95 13.15 4.82 20.12
CA TYR A 95 14.34 4.75 19.30
C TYR A 95 14.19 3.83 18.07
N LEU A 96 13.50 2.69 18.20
CA LEU A 96 13.40 1.67 17.15
C LEU A 96 12.11 1.73 16.34
N VAL A 97 10.97 2.09 16.95
CA VAL A 97 9.65 2.03 16.29
C VAL A 97 9.31 3.34 15.60
N LEU A 98 9.58 4.49 16.23
CA LEU A 98 9.26 5.81 15.68
C LEU A 98 9.88 6.08 14.30
N PRO A 99 11.19 5.87 14.06
CA PRO A 99 11.75 6.11 12.73
C PRO A 99 11.17 5.17 11.66
N ARG A 100 10.81 3.94 12.05
CA ARG A 100 10.21 2.95 11.14
C ARG A 100 8.77 3.33 10.79
N PHE A 101 7.99 3.77 11.77
CA PHE A 101 6.64 4.32 11.58
C PHE A 101 6.63 5.53 10.63
N LEU A 102 7.50 6.52 10.86
CA LEU A 102 7.59 7.68 9.96
C LEU A 102 8.01 7.27 8.55
N SER A 103 8.95 6.31 8.45
CA SER A 103 9.38 5.81 7.14
C SER A 103 8.30 5.02 6.40
N SER A 104 7.45 4.28 7.10
CA SER A 104 6.36 3.51 6.48
C SER A 104 5.24 4.41 6.00
N LEU A 105 4.89 5.46 6.74
CA LEU A 105 3.94 6.48 6.30
C LEU A 105 4.37 7.12 4.98
N VAL A 106 5.60 7.65 4.94
CA VAL A 106 6.14 8.30 3.74
C VAL A 106 6.26 7.32 2.59
N SER A 107 6.68 6.08 2.84
CA SER A 107 6.84 5.07 1.79
C SER A 107 5.50 4.66 1.17
N VAL A 108 4.48 4.38 1.98
CA VAL A 108 3.14 3.99 1.48
C VAL A 108 2.51 5.14 0.70
N PHE A 109 2.60 6.37 1.21
CA PHE A 109 2.08 7.54 0.50
C PHE A 109 2.79 7.79 -0.85
N ALA A 110 4.12 7.77 -0.87
CA ALA A 110 4.88 8.00 -2.09
C ALA A 110 4.63 6.90 -3.15
N LEU A 111 4.53 5.64 -2.71
CA LEU A 111 4.22 4.53 -3.61
C LEU A 111 2.78 4.57 -4.12
N LEU A 112 1.83 5.09 -3.33
CA LEU A 112 0.45 5.28 -3.77
C LEU A 112 0.37 6.32 -4.89
N VAL A 113 1.02 7.47 -4.73
CA VAL A 113 1.06 8.50 -5.79
C VAL A 113 1.63 7.92 -7.08
N LEU A 114 2.70 7.13 -6.96
CA LEU A 114 3.28 6.44 -8.10
C LEU A 114 2.33 5.37 -8.68
N PHE A 115 1.61 4.63 -7.84
CA PHE A 115 0.59 3.69 -8.28
C PHE A 115 -0.47 4.39 -9.13
N ASP A 116 -0.99 5.52 -8.67
CA ASP A 116 -2.06 6.26 -9.37
C ASP A 116 -1.57 6.83 -10.71
N LEU A 117 -0.36 7.37 -10.76
CA LEU A 117 0.25 7.85 -12.00
C LEU A 117 0.38 6.73 -13.03
N VAL A 118 0.91 5.57 -12.63
CA VAL A 118 1.07 4.42 -13.52
C VAL A 118 -0.29 3.86 -13.92
N ALA A 119 -1.28 3.84 -13.01
CA ALA A 119 -2.63 3.36 -13.29
C ALA A 119 -3.30 4.21 -14.37
N VAL A 120 -3.22 5.54 -14.27
CA VAL A 120 -3.82 6.45 -15.27
C VAL A 120 -3.15 6.28 -16.63
N MET A 121 -1.82 6.17 -16.67
CA MET A 121 -1.05 5.98 -17.92
C MET A 121 -1.32 4.63 -18.58
N ALA A 122 -1.37 3.54 -17.80
CA ALA A 122 -1.70 2.22 -18.31
C ALA A 122 -3.17 2.12 -18.76
N GLY A 123 -4.08 2.78 -18.04
CA GLY A 123 -5.48 2.90 -18.43
C GLY A 123 -5.66 3.67 -19.74
N PHE A 124 -4.89 4.74 -19.95
CA PHE A 124 -4.85 5.47 -21.23
C PHE A 124 -4.40 4.56 -22.38
N ALA A 125 -3.32 3.79 -22.17
CA ALA A 125 -2.85 2.83 -23.17
C ALA A 125 -3.96 1.80 -23.48
N ALA A 126 -4.58 1.20 -22.47
CA ALA A 126 -5.66 0.24 -22.65
C ALA A 126 -6.88 0.82 -23.39
N ALA A 127 -7.31 2.02 -23.02
CA ALA A 127 -8.39 2.75 -23.68
C ALA A 127 -8.08 2.94 -25.17
N ARG A 128 -6.85 3.39 -25.49
CA ARG A 128 -6.39 3.59 -26.87
C ARG A 128 -6.39 2.29 -27.67
N PHE A 129 -5.92 1.19 -27.09
CA PHE A 129 -5.91 -0.14 -27.73
C PHE A 129 -7.32 -0.65 -28.04
N ASN A 130 -8.33 -0.28 -27.25
CA ASN A 130 -9.72 -0.70 -27.44
C ASN A 130 -10.55 0.33 -28.23
N GLY A 131 -9.91 1.31 -28.87
CA GLY A 131 -10.58 2.25 -29.78
C GLY A 131 -11.19 3.49 -29.11
N LEU A 132 -11.02 3.68 -27.79
CA LEU A 132 -11.46 4.92 -27.12
C LEU A 132 -10.47 6.06 -27.43
N PRO A 133 -10.93 7.22 -27.94
CA PRO A 133 -10.07 8.37 -28.18
C PRO A 133 -9.40 8.85 -26.89
N GLY A 134 -8.08 9.10 -26.96
CA GLY A 134 -7.28 9.55 -25.83
C GLY A 134 -7.82 10.78 -25.10
N PRO A 135 -8.21 11.87 -25.79
CA PRO A 135 -8.80 13.04 -25.14
C PRO A 135 -10.10 12.73 -24.39
N ARG A 136 -10.94 11.84 -24.94
CA ARG A 136 -12.18 11.41 -24.29
C ARG A 136 -11.90 10.64 -23.00
N TYR A 137 -10.89 9.76 -23.00
CA TYR A 137 -10.49 9.05 -21.79
C TYR A 137 -10.12 10.03 -20.67
N PHE A 138 -9.21 10.98 -20.93
CA PHE A 138 -8.80 11.95 -19.91
C PHE A 138 -9.96 12.82 -19.42
N GLN A 139 -10.87 13.22 -20.32
CA GLN A 139 -12.07 13.95 -19.94
C GLN A 139 -12.93 13.15 -18.95
N ILE A 140 -13.21 11.89 -19.27
CA ILE A 140 -14.03 10.99 -18.42
C ILE A 140 -13.36 10.76 -17.05
N VAL A 141 -12.04 10.56 -17.01
CA VAL A 141 -11.29 10.40 -15.76
C VAL A 141 -11.33 11.67 -14.91
N LEU A 142 -11.05 12.84 -15.50
CA LEU A 142 -11.04 14.11 -14.79
C LEU A 142 -12.43 14.49 -14.26
N GLN A 143 -13.49 14.23 -15.02
CA GLN A 143 -14.87 14.46 -14.57
C GLN A 143 -15.31 13.52 -13.45
N SER A 144 -14.70 12.34 -13.36
CA SER A 144 -15.00 11.35 -12.32
C SER A 144 -14.23 11.58 -11.02
N LEU A 145 -13.14 12.35 -11.08
CA LEU A 145 -12.27 12.59 -9.92
C LEU A 145 -12.84 13.70 -9.04
N SER A 146 -13.24 13.36 -7.82
CA SER A 146 -13.66 14.34 -6.81
C SER A 146 -12.53 14.65 -5.83
N ASN A 147 -12.53 15.88 -5.29
CA ASN A 147 -11.67 16.25 -4.15
C ASN A 147 -11.86 15.29 -2.97
N ARG A 148 -13.07 14.74 -2.80
CA ARG A 148 -13.36 13.76 -1.75
C ARG A 148 -12.56 12.47 -1.93
N ASP A 149 -12.39 12.00 -3.16
CA ASP A 149 -11.65 10.77 -3.45
C ASP A 149 -10.17 10.94 -3.09
N VAL A 150 -9.59 12.10 -3.41
CA VAL A 150 -8.20 12.44 -3.08
C VAL A 150 -7.99 12.45 -1.57
N TRP A 151 -8.87 13.09 -0.80
CA TRP A 151 -8.74 13.09 0.66
C TRP A 151 -8.90 11.69 1.26
N LEU A 152 -9.85 10.89 0.75
CA LEU A 152 -10.03 9.51 1.20
C LEU A 152 -8.81 8.63 0.93
N THR A 153 -8.16 8.76 -0.23
CA THR A 153 -6.95 7.98 -0.55
C THR A 153 -5.77 8.37 0.34
N VAL A 154 -5.60 9.66 0.62
CA VAL A 154 -4.57 10.18 1.54
C VAL A 154 -4.78 9.61 2.95
N PHE A 155 -5.99 9.69 3.50
CA PHE A 155 -6.27 9.18 4.85
C PHE A 155 -6.11 7.66 4.94
N LYS A 156 -6.56 6.91 3.93
CA LYS A 156 -6.31 5.46 3.85
C LYS A 156 -4.81 5.15 3.82
N ALA A 157 -4.03 5.88 3.02
CA ALA A 157 -2.57 5.68 2.94
C ALA A 157 -1.88 5.90 4.29
N LEU A 158 -2.28 6.93 5.03
CA LEU A 158 -1.75 7.20 6.37
C LEU A 158 -2.14 6.10 7.38
N ALA A 159 -3.39 5.67 7.36
CA ALA A 159 -3.86 4.58 8.23
C ALA A 159 -3.12 3.27 7.94
N PHE A 160 -2.97 2.92 6.65
CA PHE A 160 -2.24 1.72 6.25
C PHE A 160 -0.74 1.83 6.54
N GLY A 161 -0.11 2.97 6.28
CA GLY A 161 1.28 3.22 6.63
C GLY A 161 1.55 3.10 8.13
N THR A 162 0.58 3.46 8.97
CA THR A 162 0.63 3.25 10.42
C THR A 162 0.65 1.77 10.77
N ILE A 163 -0.28 0.98 10.20
CA ILE A 163 -0.37 -0.47 10.42
C ILE A 163 0.93 -1.15 9.98
N VAL A 164 1.44 -0.80 8.80
CA VAL A 164 2.68 -1.35 8.23
C VAL A 164 3.92 -1.03 9.08
N GLY A 165 3.96 0.12 9.75
CA GLY A 165 5.07 0.50 10.61
C GLY A 165 5.00 -0.10 12.01
N VAL A 166 3.81 -0.08 12.62
CA VAL A 166 3.62 -0.41 14.04
C VAL A 166 3.44 -1.90 14.25
N VAL A 167 2.58 -2.56 13.47
CA VAL A 167 2.24 -3.98 13.71
C VAL A 167 3.47 -4.87 13.59
N PRO A 168 4.28 -4.80 12.52
CA PRO A 168 5.48 -5.61 12.44
C PRO A 168 6.52 -5.29 13.51
N SER A 169 6.58 -4.02 13.93
CA SER A 169 7.48 -3.62 15.00
C SER A 169 7.09 -4.22 16.35
N TYR A 170 5.79 -4.30 16.63
CA TYR A 170 5.27 -4.93 17.84
C TYR A 170 5.62 -6.41 17.90
N PHE A 171 5.36 -7.16 16.82
CA PHE A 171 5.66 -8.59 16.77
C PHE A 171 7.17 -8.88 16.81
N GLY A 172 8.00 -8.04 16.19
CA GLY A 172 9.46 -8.18 16.27
C GLY A 172 10.00 -7.98 17.69
N LEU A 173 9.51 -6.96 18.42
CA LEU A 173 9.94 -6.68 19.79
C LEU A 173 9.42 -7.70 20.83
N ALA A 174 8.37 -8.45 20.50
CA ALA A 174 7.77 -9.45 21.38
C ALA A 174 8.55 -10.78 21.44
N VAL A 175 9.56 -10.98 20.58
CA VAL A 175 10.40 -12.18 20.56
C VAL A 175 11.27 -12.23 21.82
N ARG A 176 11.36 -13.39 22.47
CA ARG A 176 11.98 -13.49 23.80
C ARG A 176 13.46 -13.83 23.75
N ARG A 177 13.88 -14.96 23.16
CA ARG A 177 15.32 -15.38 23.12
C ARG A 177 15.74 -16.37 22.02
N ALA A 178 14.83 -17.10 21.37
CA ALA A 178 15.24 -18.15 20.42
C ALA A 178 15.30 -17.61 18.98
N SER A 179 16.41 -17.87 18.27
CA SER A 179 16.55 -17.53 16.84
C SER A 179 15.53 -18.24 15.95
N THR A 180 15.02 -19.39 16.40
CA THR A 180 13.94 -20.14 15.74
C THR A 180 12.60 -19.41 15.75
N GLU A 181 12.40 -18.43 16.64
CA GLU A 181 11.16 -17.63 16.70
C GLU A 181 11.14 -16.48 15.68
N ILE A 182 12.28 -16.11 15.09
CA ILE A 182 12.39 -14.95 14.18
C ILE A 182 11.46 -15.09 12.95
N PRO A 183 11.48 -16.21 12.19
CA PRO A 183 10.59 -16.37 11.03
C PRO A 183 9.12 -16.47 11.45
N ILE A 184 8.84 -17.04 12.62
CA ILE A 184 7.49 -17.19 13.16
C ILE A 184 6.91 -15.81 13.49
N ALA A 185 7.69 -14.96 14.16
CA ALA A 185 7.30 -13.59 14.47
C ALA A 185 7.09 -12.75 13.20
N ALA A 186 7.98 -12.87 12.21
CA ALA A 186 7.82 -12.19 10.92
C ALA A 186 6.56 -12.64 10.17
N SER A 187 6.25 -13.93 10.15
CA SER A 187 5.03 -14.44 9.53
C SER A 187 3.77 -13.95 10.26
N ARG A 188 3.74 -14.04 11.60
CA ARG A 188 2.62 -13.53 12.41
C ARG A 188 2.41 -12.02 12.25
N ALA A 189 3.50 -11.26 12.19
CA ALA A 189 3.48 -9.83 11.92
C ALA A 189 2.75 -9.50 10.61
N VAL A 190 3.12 -10.20 9.53
CA VAL A 190 2.50 -9.99 8.21
C VAL A 190 1.03 -10.33 8.26
N VAL A 191 0.66 -11.51 8.77
CA VAL A 191 -0.75 -11.93 8.83
C VAL A 191 -1.58 -10.92 9.64
N ALA A 192 -1.10 -10.50 10.81
CA ALA A 192 -1.80 -9.52 11.64
C ALA A 192 -1.93 -8.15 10.93
N ALA A 193 -0.87 -7.70 10.26
CA ALA A 193 -0.90 -6.43 9.53
C ALA A 193 -1.83 -6.49 8.31
N LEU A 194 -1.86 -7.63 7.59
CA LEU A 194 -2.78 -7.88 6.48
C LEU A 194 -4.23 -7.79 6.95
N VAL A 195 -4.58 -8.51 8.02
CA VAL A 195 -5.92 -8.45 8.62
C VAL A 195 -6.26 -7.02 9.04
N GLY A 196 -5.32 -6.32 9.69
CA GLY A 196 -5.50 -4.91 10.05
C GLY A 196 -5.77 -4.00 8.85
N ILE A 197 -5.03 -4.17 7.75
CA ILE A 197 -5.22 -3.39 6.52
C ILE A 197 -6.60 -3.66 5.92
N PHE A 198 -7.01 -4.93 5.81
CA PHE A 198 -8.33 -5.28 5.26
C PHE A 198 -9.49 -4.76 6.12
N LEU A 199 -9.41 -4.91 7.44
CA LEU A 199 -10.41 -4.37 8.36
C LEU A 199 -10.50 -2.84 8.28
N CYS A 200 -9.33 -2.18 8.26
CA CYS A 200 -9.26 -0.73 8.09
C CYS A 200 -9.86 -0.30 6.75
N SER A 201 -9.55 -1.02 5.66
CA SER A 201 -10.14 -0.76 4.35
C SER A 201 -11.66 -0.88 4.36
N ALA A 202 -12.19 -1.96 4.95
CA ALA A 202 -13.63 -2.17 5.07
C ALA A 202 -14.31 -1.06 5.87
N LEU A 203 -13.67 -0.58 6.94
CA LEU A 203 -14.16 0.54 7.74
C LEU A 203 -14.23 1.84 6.92
N PHE A 204 -13.18 2.16 6.14
CA PHE A 204 -13.19 3.34 5.29
C PHE A 204 -14.25 3.27 4.18
N VAL A 205 -14.49 2.09 3.62
CA VAL A 205 -15.57 1.88 2.63
C VAL A 205 -16.94 2.09 3.28
N ALA A 206 -17.13 1.64 4.52
CA ALA A 206 -18.40 1.81 5.23
C ALA A 206 -18.67 3.27 5.64
N LEU A 207 -17.62 4.08 5.86
CA LEU A 207 -17.71 5.48 6.29
C LEU A 207 -17.77 6.49 5.13
N GLY A 208 -17.39 6.09 3.92
CA GLY A 208 -17.29 6.94 2.72
C GLY A 208 -18.48 6.80 1.79
#